data_AF-A0A259L078-F1
#
_entry.id   AF-A0A259L078-F1
#
_cell.length_a   1.000
_cell.length_b   1.000
_cell.length_c   1.000
_cell.angle_alpha   90.00
_cell.angle_beta   90.00
_cell.angle_gamma   90.00
#
_symmetry.space_group_name_H-M   'P 1'
#
loop_
_entity.id
_entity.type
_entity.pdbx_description
1 polymer ?
#
loop_
_entity_poly.entity_id
_entity_poly.type
_entity_poly.pdbx_seq_one_letter_code
_entity_poly.pdbx_strand_id
1 'polypeptide(L)'
;MKSWIWGAAALIAAVVVPSFLDPAGYPIRVLTLTLLFAALGQAWNIVGGLANQISLGHAAFFGIGAYTSTILLIHFNLSPWIGMLAGAALAALAAFLLSFPTMKLRGHYFALATLAFSEVLRVIASSWTSVTGGPAGLSVPYAADSLALLQFKGTTPYYYIILGALVLICVIFLVIQKSALGYRLRAVKENPDAAEVVGVDTTRVKITAAVISAALTALLGTLYAQFTYFFDPEAVFGIVAISVRAAIIAILGGAGTLAGPLIGAFVIVPLEEFANAALSSRAAGLSQLVFGLMLIAIILIEPRGLLVLVSNGIARLRKGRKG
;
A
#
# COMPACT_ATOMS: atom_id res chain seq x y z
N MET A 1 10.54 26.71 -3.71
CA MET A 1 11.83 26.49 -3.02
C MET A 1 11.71 25.88 -1.63
N LYS A 2 10.77 26.31 -0.74
CA LYS A 2 10.67 25.75 0.63
C LYS A 2 10.21 24.28 0.74
N SER A 3 9.38 23.77 -0.17
CA SER A 3 8.82 22.41 -0.06
C SER A 3 9.85 21.28 -0.30
N TRP A 4 10.84 21.50 -1.17
CA TRP A 4 11.89 20.51 -1.43
C TRP A 4 12.81 20.31 -0.22
N ILE A 5 13.07 21.38 0.54
CA ILE A 5 13.90 21.33 1.76
C ILE A 5 13.25 20.45 2.83
N TRP A 6 11.93 20.57 3.03
CA TRP A 6 11.20 19.71 3.96
C TRP A 6 11.15 18.26 3.50
N GLY A 7 11.02 18.01 2.19
CA GLY A 7 11.09 16.67 1.63
C GLY A 7 12.46 16.03 1.82
N ALA A 8 13.53 16.78 1.54
CA ALA A 8 14.90 16.33 1.76
C ALA A 8 15.20 16.06 3.24
N ALA A 9 14.75 16.95 4.14
CA ALA A 9 14.90 16.75 5.58
C ALA A 9 14.16 15.50 6.09
N ALA A 10 12.94 15.25 5.60
CA ALA A 10 12.18 14.05 5.94
C ALA A 10 12.86 12.77 5.43
N LEU A 11 13.44 12.81 4.22
CA LEU A 11 14.19 11.69 3.66
C LEU A 11 15.48 11.42 4.45
N ILE A 12 16.23 12.47 4.80
CA ILE A 12 17.43 12.36 5.63
C ILE A 12 17.07 11.77 7.00
N ALA A 13 15.98 12.26 7.62
CA ALA A 13 15.50 11.69 8.88
C ALA A 13 15.14 10.20 8.73
N ALA A 14 14.43 9.81 7.66
CA ALA A 14 14.12 8.40 7.41
C ALA A 14 15.38 7.53 7.24
N VAL A 15 16.43 8.04 6.60
CA VAL A 15 17.71 7.31 6.45
C VAL A 15 18.46 7.19 7.77
N VAL A 16 18.39 8.21 8.64
CA VAL A 16 19.18 8.31 9.86
C VAL A 16 18.48 7.66 11.08
N VAL A 17 17.16 7.63 11.14
CA VAL A 17 16.42 7.06 12.28
C VAL A 17 16.83 5.60 12.62
N PRO A 18 17.02 4.69 11.66
CA PRO A 18 17.43 3.32 11.96
C PRO A 18 18.77 3.19 12.68
N SER A 19 19.71 4.13 12.52
CA SER A 19 21.02 4.03 13.19
C SER A 19 20.96 4.24 14.70
N PHE A 20 19.83 4.74 15.21
CA PHE A 20 19.59 4.92 16.64
C PHE A 20 18.72 3.82 17.26
N LEU A 21 18.27 2.85 16.46
CA LEU A 21 17.37 1.79 16.89
C LEU A 21 18.10 0.44 16.90
N ASP A 22 17.67 -0.45 17.78
CA ASP A 22 18.12 -1.85 17.77
C ASP A 22 17.75 -2.49 16.40
N PRO A 23 18.72 -3.01 15.63
CA PRO A 23 18.50 -3.65 14.34
C PRO A 23 17.53 -4.85 14.36
N ALA A 24 17.29 -5.46 15.52
CA ALA A 24 16.33 -6.54 15.73
C ALA A 24 15.13 -6.12 16.59
N GLY A 25 15.05 -4.84 16.98
CA GLY A 25 14.04 -4.34 17.90
C GLY A 25 12.63 -4.26 17.31
N TYR A 26 11.63 -4.34 18.18
CA TYR A 26 10.24 -4.07 17.81
C TYR A 26 10.03 -2.69 17.10
N PRO A 27 10.69 -1.59 17.50
CA PRO A 27 10.51 -0.29 16.84
C PRO A 27 10.90 -0.26 15.36
N ILE A 28 12.01 -0.90 14.97
CA ILE A 28 12.44 -0.92 13.57
C ILE A 28 11.48 -1.75 12.71
N ARG A 29 10.90 -2.82 13.27
CA ARG A 29 9.82 -3.60 12.64
C ARG A 29 8.57 -2.75 12.40
N VAL A 30 8.10 -2.01 13.40
CA VAL A 30 6.94 -1.11 13.26
C VAL A 30 7.19 -0.04 12.20
N LEU A 31 8.38 0.56 12.18
CA LEU A 31 8.75 1.52 11.16
C LEU A 31 8.83 0.90 9.76
N THR A 32 9.34 -0.32 9.64
CA THR A 32 9.39 -1.06 8.36
C THR A 32 7.98 -1.32 7.82
N LEU A 33 7.06 -1.76 8.67
CA LEU A 33 5.64 -1.90 8.31
C LEU A 33 5.01 -0.56 7.95
N THR A 34 5.34 0.50 8.68
CA THR A 34 4.85 1.86 8.40
C THR A 34 5.26 2.30 6.99
N LEU A 35 6.51 2.08 6.60
CA LEU A 35 6.99 2.39 5.24
C LEU A 35 6.31 1.52 4.18
N LEU A 36 6.12 0.23 4.44
CA LEU A 36 5.45 -0.69 3.53
C LEU A 36 4.00 -0.24 3.26
N PHE A 37 3.25 0.09 4.31
CA PHE A 37 1.87 0.56 4.18
C PHE A 37 1.77 1.99 3.64
N ALA A 38 2.77 2.84 3.86
CA ALA A 38 2.89 4.13 3.18
C ALA A 38 3.03 3.94 1.66
N ALA A 39 3.88 2.99 1.25
CA ALA A 39 4.10 2.66 -0.16
C ALA A 39 2.85 2.04 -0.78
N LEU A 40 2.17 1.16 -0.04
CA LEU A 40 0.92 0.53 -0.46
C LEU A 40 -0.20 1.56 -0.61
N GLY A 41 -0.34 2.47 0.36
CA GLY A 41 -1.26 3.59 0.29
C GLY A 41 -0.94 4.49 -0.91
N GLN A 42 0.34 4.72 -1.22
CA GLN A 42 0.76 5.52 -2.36
C GLN A 42 0.50 4.83 -3.71
N ALA A 43 0.65 3.52 -3.80
CA ALA A 43 0.23 2.73 -4.96
C ALA A 43 -1.29 2.86 -5.15
N TRP A 44 -2.06 2.57 -4.11
CA TRP A 44 -3.53 2.72 -4.10
C TRP A 44 -3.99 4.12 -4.51
N ASN A 45 -3.26 5.15 -4.08
CA ASN A 45 -3.55 6.56 -4.37
C ASN A 45 -3.53 6.91 -5.87
N ILE A 46 -2.89 6.10 -6.72
CA ILE A 46 -2.95 6.26 -8.18
C ILE A 46 -4.38 6.07 -8.69
N VAL A 47 -5.08 5.04 -8.20
CA VAL A 47 -6.46 4.73 -8.63
C VAL A 47 -7.47 5.47 -7.76
N GLY A 48 -7.37 5.34 -6.44
CA GLY A 48 -8.32 5.94 -5.51
C GLY A 48 -8.21 7.46 -5.45
N GLY A 49 -6.98 7.97 -5.41
CA GLY A 49 -6.73 9.40 -5.24
C GLY A 49 -6.92 10.23 -6.50
N LEU A 50 -6.29 9.80 -7.62
CA LEU A 50 -6.32 10.55 -8.88
C LEU A 50 -7.58 10.27 -9.69
N ALA A 51 -8.09 9.04 -9.71
CA ALA A 51 -9.24 8.64 -10.53
C ALA A 51 -10.58 8.65 -9.79
N ASN A 52 -10.57 8.86 -8.46
CA ASN A 52 -11.73 8.77 -7.58
C ASN A 52 -12.45 7.40 -7.64
N GLN A 53 -11.67 6.33 -7.81
CA GLN A 53 -12.17 4.95 -7.85
C GLN A 53 -11.73 4.21 -6.59
N ILE A 54 -12.64 4.01 -5.65
CA ILE A 54 -12.36 3.26 -4.42
C ILE A 54 -12.24 1.78 -4.79
N SER A 55 -11.01 1.31 -5.02
CA SER A 55 -10.73 -0.10 -5.26
C SER A 55 -10.44 -0.79 -3.93
N LEU A 56 -11.26 -1.78 -3.58
CA LEU A 56 -11.01 -2.67 -2.44
C LEU A 56 -10.34 -3.97 -2.90
N GLY A 57 -9.78 -3.98 -4.11
CA GLY A 57 -9.16 -5.13 -4.76
C GLY A 57 -7.64 -5.26 -4.58
N HIS A 58 -7.00 -4.35 -3.85
CA HIS A 58 -5.54 -4.28 -3.80
C HIS A 58 -4.89 -5.46 -3.09
N ALA A 59 -5.60 -6.10 -2.15
CA ALA A 59 -5.22 -7.35 -1.52
C ALA A 59 -5.02 -8.49 -2.55
N ALA A 60 -5.85 -8.54 -3.59
CA ALA A 60 -5.68 -9.47 -4.72
C ALA A 60 -4.28 -9.33 -5.35
N PHE A 61 -3.88 -8.10 -5.67
CA PHE A 61 -2.60 -7.83 -6.32
C PHE A 61 -1.41 -8.04 -5.37
N PHE A 62 -1.58 -7.70 -4.10
CA PHE A 62 -0.58 -7.91 -3.07
C PHE A 62 -0.29 -9.40 -2.88
N GLY A 63 -1.34 -10.21 -2.73
CA GLY A 63 -1.23 -11.66 -2.62
C GLY A 63 -0.68 -12.31 -3.89
N ILE A 64 -1.05 -11.87 -5.09
CA ILE A 64 -0.42 -12.34 -6.34
C ILE A 64 1.10 -12.15 -6.28
N GLY A 65 1.58 -10.99 -5.84
CA GLY A 65 3.01 -10.72 -5.68
C GLY A 65 3.69 -11.62 -4.65
N ALA A 66 3.09 -11.75 -3.46
CA ALA A 66 3.61 -12.59 -2.37
C ALA A 66 3.72 -14.07 -2.78
N TYR A 67 2.65 -14.64 -3.35
CA TYR A 67 2.64 -16.02 -3.80
C TYR A 67 3.55 -16.26 -5.00
N THR A 68 3.51 -15.42 -6.02
CA THR A 68 4.32 -15.63 -7.24
C THR A 68 5.81 -15.65 -6.90
N SER A 69 6.29 -14.66 -6.14
CA SER A 69 7.70 -14.59 -5.77
C SER A 69 8.15 -15.75 -4.89
N THR A 70 7.31 -16.16 -3.94
CA THR A 70 7.61 -17.26 -3.01
C THR A 70 7.59 -18.62 -3.70
N ILE A 71 6.61 -18.88 -4.58
CA ILE A 71 6.51 -20.12 -5.37
C ILE A 71 7.71 -20.24 -6.32
N LEU A 72 8.10 -19.16 -6.99
CA LEU A 72 9.27 -19.16 -7.88
C LEU A 72 10.57 -19.44 -7.13
N LEU A 73 10.70 -18.93 -5.90
CA LEU A 73 11.82 -19.26 -5.03
C LEU A 73 11.80 -20.74 -4.62
N ILE A 74 10.68 -21.25 -4.11
CA ILE A 74 10.58 -22.62 -3.57
C ILE A 74 10.80 -23.68 -4.66
N HIS A 75 10.15 -23.54 -5.81
CA HIS A 75 10.13 -24.59 -6.84
C HIS A 75 11.22 -24.44 -7.89
N PHE A 76 11.63 -23.21 -8.20
CA PHE A 76 12.58 -22.93 -9.28
C PHE A 76 13.89 -22.33 -8.77
N ASN A 77 14.04 -22.13 -7.46
CA ASN A 77 15.21 -21.50 -6.83
C ASN A 77 15.56 -20.14 -7.45
N LEU A 78 14.54 -19.43 -7.95
CA LEU A 78 14.71 -18.12 -8.57
C LEU A 78 14.78 -17.05 -7.50
N SER A 79 15.65 -16.06 -7.75
CA SER A 79 15.79 -14.90 -6.89
C SER A 79 14.44 -14.18 -6.68
N PRO A 80 14.12 -13.74 -5.46
CA PRO A 80 12.91 -12.97 -5.19
C PRO A 80 12.82 -11.68 -6.00
N TRP A 81 13.92 -11.12 -6.51
CA TRP A 81 13.90 -9.98 -7.42
C TRP A 81 13.24 -10.31 -8.76
N ILE A 82 13.53 -11.49 -9.31
CA ILE A 82 12.89 -11.99 -10.53
C ILE A 82 11.43 -12.32 -10.24
N GLY A 83 11.18 -12.99 -9.10
CA GLY A 83 9.84 -13.29 -8.63
C GLY A 83 8.98 -12.05 -8.43
N MET A 84 9.57 -10.95 -7.97
CA MET A 84 8.93 -9.66 -7.80
C MET A 84 8.47 -9.06 -9.14
N LEU A 85 9.31 -9.11 -10.19
CA LEU A 85 8.96 -8.64 -11.53
C LEU A 85 7.89 -9.54 -12.18
N ALA A 86 8.00 -10.86 -12.01
CA ALA A 86 7.00 -11.80 -12.49
C ALA A 86 5.65 -11.58 -11.80
N GLY A 87 5.65 -11.39 -10.47
CA GLY A 87 4.45 -11.07 -9.70
C GLY A 87 3.81 -9.75 -10.13
N ALA A 88 4.63 -8.72 -10.41
CA ALA A 88 4.14 -7.45 -10.94
C ALA A 88 3.51 -7.59 -12.33
N ALA A 89 4.10 -8.40 -13.22
CA ALA A 89 3.55 -8.69 -14.54
C ALA A 89 2.22 -9.46 -14.45
N LEU A 90 2.14 -10.46 -13.57
CA LEU A 90 0.89 -11.21 -13.33
C LEU A 90 -0.19 -10.34 -12.71
N ALA A 91 0.15 -9.48 -11.75
CA ALA A 91 -0.79 -8.54 -11.15
C ALA A 91 -1.26 -7.47 -12.16
N ALA A 92 -0.37 -6.99 -13.02
CA ALA A 92 -0.71 -6.10 -14.13
C ALA A 92 -1.71 -6.75 -15.10
N LEU A 93 -1.47 -8.02 -15.47
CA LEU A 93 -2.39 -8.79 -16.32
C LEU A 93 -3.74 -9.01 -15.62
N ALA A 94 -3.72 -9.44 -14.36
CA ALA A 94 -4.93 -9.64 -13.57
C ALA A 94 -5.74 -8.33 -13.43
N ALA A 95 -5.06 -7.21 -13.20
CA ALA A 95 -5.69 -5.90 -13.13
C ALA A 95 -6.26 -5.46 -14.48
N PHE A 96 -5.59 -5.74 -15.60
CA PHE A 96 -6.12 -5.45 -16.93
C PHE A 96 -7.40 -6.25 -17.20
N LEU A 97 -7.37 -7.56 -16.93
CA LEU A 97 -8.52 -8.46 -17.11
C LEU A 97 -9.69 -8.08 -16.20
N LEU A 98 -9.43 -7.70 -14.95
CA LEU A 98 -10.46 -7.23 -14.02
C LEU A 98 -11.00 -5.85 -14.41
N SER A 99 -10.13 -4.95 -14.84
CA SER A 99 -10.51 -3.56 -15.14
C SER A 99 -11.43 -3.50 -16.37
N PHE A 100 -11.21 -4.35 -17.37
CA PHE A 100 -12.00 -4.35 -18.60
C PHE A 100 -13.53 -4.44 -18.36
N PRO A 101 -14.07 -5.40 -17.59
CA PRO A 101 -15.50 -5.44 -17.25
C PRO A 101 -15.90 -4.44 -16.16
N THR A 102 -15.01 -4.16 -15.20
CA THR A 102 -15.36 -3.32 -14.03
C THR A 102 -15.40 -1.83 -14.32
N MET A 103 -14.76 -1.35 -15.40
CA MET A 103 -14.79 0.08 -15.75
C MET A 103 -16.16 0.61 -16.16
N LYS A 104 -17.13 -0.28 -16.46
CA LYS A 104 -18.53 0.09 -16.68
C LYS A 104 -19.28 0.38 -15.37
N LEU A 105 -18.72 -0.04 -14.22
CA LEU A 105 -19.34 0.13 -12.91
C LEU A 105 -19.04 1.53 -12.36
N ARG A 106 -20.02 2.12 -11.66
CA ARG A 106 -19.89 3.44 -11.03
C ARG A 106 -19.90 3.32 -9.50
N GLY A 107 -19.06 4.12 -8.85
CA GLY A 107 -19.05 4.29 -7.39
C GLY A 107 -18.90 2.98 -6.61
N HIS A 108 -19.87 2.67 -5.75
CA HIS A 108 -19.83 1.51 -4.86
C HIS A 108 -19.80 0.15 -5.59
N TYR A 109 -20.38 0.07 -6.79
CA TYR A 109 -20.36 -1.18 -7.56
C TYR A 109 -18.94 -1.58 -7.98
N PHE A 110 -18.07 -0.61 -8.29
CA PHE A 110 -16.67 -0.87 -8.58
C PHE A 110 -15.93 -1.40 -7.33
N ALA A 111 -16.19 -0.82 -6.17
CA ALA A 111 -15.63 -1.28 -4.90
C ALA A 111 -16.06 -2.71 -4.58
N LEU A 112 -17.36 -3.04 -4.75
CA LEU A 112 -17.89 -4.38 -4.53
C LEU A 112 -17.30 -5.42 -5.49
N ALA A 113 -17.17 -5.08 -6.78
CA ALA A 113 -16.59 -5.99 -7.76
C ALA A 113 -15.11 -6.28 -7.48
N THR A 114 -14.34 -5.25 -7.10
CA THR A 114 -12.92 -5.42 -6.75
C THR A 114 -12.71 -6.15 -5.42
N LEU A 115 -13.61 -5.97 -4.46
CA LEU A 115 -13.65 -6.75 -3.22
C LEU A 115 -13.90 -8.24 -3.54
N ALA A 116 -14.94 -8.54 -4.33
CA ALA A 116 -15.25 -9.91 -4.73
C ALA A 116 -14.08 -10.58 -5.45
N PHE A 117 -13.35 -9.84 -6.30
CA PHE A 117 -12.15 -10.36 -6.95
C PHE A 117 -11.04 -10.75 -5.96
N SER A 118 -10.79 -9.93 -4.93
CA SER A 118 -9.83 -10.30 -3.87
C SER A 118 -10.28 -11.54 -3.11
N GLU A 119 -11.56 -11.61 -2.80
CA GLU A 119 -12.13 -12.74 -2.06
C GLU A 119 -12.05 -14.05 -2.86
N VAL A 120 -12.32 -14.00 -4.17
CA VAL A 120 -12.14 -15.17 -5.05
C VAL A 120 -10.69 -15.65 -5.02
N LEU A 121 -9.70 -14.76 -5.11
CA LEU A 121 -8.29 -15.18 -5.03
C LEU A 121 -7.92 -15.73 -3.64
N ARG A 122 -8.46 -15.15 -2.56
CA ARG A 122 -8.29 -15.66 -1.19
C ARG A 122 -8.84 -17.07 -1.04
N VAL A 123 -10.04 -17.34 -1.57
CA VAL A 123 -10.67 -18.66 -1.55
C VAL A 123 -9.87 -19.65 -2.38
N ILE A 124 -9.45 -19.27 -3.60
CA ILE A 124 -8.58 -20.11 -4.43
C ILE A 124 -7.29 -20.47 -3.68
N ALA A 125 -6.62 -19.47 -3.09
CA ALA A 125 -5.40 -19.69 -2.33
C ALA A 125 -5.63 -20.54 -1.06
N SER A 126 -6.79 -20.43 -0.42
CA SER A 126 -7.15 -21.27 0.72
C SER A 126 -7.50 -22.71 0.32
N SER A 127 -8.08 -22.93 -0.86
CA SER A 127 -8.46 -24.26 -1.34
C SER A 127 -7.34 -25.02 -2.04
N TRP A 128 -6.35 -24.31 -2.60
CA TRP A 128 -5.32 -24.90 -3.45
C TRP A 128 -4.10 -25.41 -2.67
N THR A 129 -4.32 -26.42 -1.83
CA THR A 129 -3.30 -27.00 -0.93
C THR A 129 -1.99 -27.41 -1.61
N SER A 130 -2.03 -27.89 -2.86
CA SER A 130 -0.85 -28.38 -3.56
C SER A 130 0.13 -27.29 -4.02
N VAL A 131 -0.32 -26.04 -4.20
CA VAL A 131 0.52 -24.95 -4.74
C VAL A 131 0.70 -23.82 -3.73
N THR A 132 -0.36 -23.45 -3.01
CA THR A 132 -0.34 -22.33 -2.06
C THR A 132 -0.17 -22.77 -0.61
N GLY A 133 -0.11 -24.08 -0.34
CA GLY A 133 -0.16 -24.62 1.01
C GLY A 133 -1.55 -24.53 1.67
N GLY A 134 -2.54 -23.99 0.95
CA GLY A 134 -3.91 -23.85 1.45
C GLY A 134 -3.97 -23.01 2.73
N PRO A 135 -4.75 -23.39 3.75
CA PRO A 135 -4.85 -22.64 5.00
C PRO A 135 -3.56 -22.65 5.83
N ALA A 136 -2.64 -23.59 5.56
CA ALA A 136 -1.35 -23.65 6.27
C ALA A 136 -0.37 -22.56 5.81
N GLY A 137 -0.62 -21.93 4.65
CA GLY A 137 0.23 -20.89 4.09
C GLY A 137 1.55 -21.41 3.54
N LEU A 138 2.46 -20.46 3.25
CA LEU A 138 3.80 -20.74 2.75
C LEU A 138 4.85 -20.12 3.66
N SER A 139 5.92 -20.87 3.90
CA SER A 139 7.15 -20.39 4.53
C SER A 139 8.21 -20.11 3.47
N VAL A 140 8.82 -18.94 3.52
CA VAL A 140 10.00 -18.60 2.71
C VAL A 140 11.22 -19.32 3.31
N PRO A 141 11.87 -20.23 2.59
CA PRO A 141 13.02 -20.96 3.11
C PRO A 141 14.20 -19.99 3.29
N TYR A 142 14.67 -19.85 4.53
CA TYR A 142 15.88 -19.07 4.83
C TYR A 142 17.12 -19.90 4.51
N ALA A 143 17.94 -19.44 3.58
CA ALA A 143 19.18 -20.13 3.17
C ALA A 143 20.41 -19.45 3.77
N ALA A 144 20.67 -18.19 3.38
CA ALA A 144 21.83 -17.44 3.83
C ALA A 144 21.60 -15.93 3.66
N ASP A 145 22.36 -15.13 4.41
CA ASP A 145 22.37 -13.68 4.26
C ASP A 145 22.89 -13.31 2.86
N SER A 146 21.98 -12.88 1.98
CA SER A 146 22.30 -12.55 0.61
C SER A 146 21.33 -11.52 0.04
N LEU A 147 21.88 -10.47 -0.56
CA LEU A 147 21.10 -9.48 -1.28
C LEU A 147 20.40 -10.10 -2.49
N ALA A 148 21.03 -11.09 -3.15
CA ALA A 148 20.44 -11.78 -4.28
C ALA A 148 19.18 -12.58 -3.90
N LEU A 149 19.12 -13.08 -2.66
CA LEU A 149 17.94 -13.78 -2.13
C LEU A 149 17.02 -12.88 -1.32
N LEU A 150 17.36 -11.60 -1.11
CA LEU A 150 16.58 -10.67 -0.28
C LEU A 150 16.37 -11.21 1.15
N GLN A 151 17.38 -11.93 1.65
CA GLN A 151 17.37 -12.59 2.96
C GLN A 151 18.43 -11.98 3.85
N PHE A 152 18.01 -11.55 5.05
CA PHE A 152 18.88 -10.93 6.05
C PHE A 152 18.45 -11.33 7.46
N LYS A 153 19.41 -11.56 8.37
CA LYS A 153 19.13 -11.79 9.81
C LYS A 153 18.51 -10.57 10.51
N GLY A 154 18.91 -9.36 10.12
CA GLY A 154 18.44 -8.12 10.75
C GLY A 154 17.21 -7.53 10.04
N THR A 155 16.45 -6.70 10.74
CA THR A 155 15.31 -5.96 10.15
C THR A 155 15.78 -4.72 9.37
N THR A 156 16.93 -4.15 9.71
CA THR A 156 17.45 -2.92 9.10
C THR A 156 17.64 -2.98 7.57
N PRO A 157 18.13 -4.08 6.95
CA PRO A 157 18.18 -4.18 5.50
C PRO A 157 16.80 -4.11 4.84
N TYR A 158 15.79 -4.76 5.42
CA TYR A 158 14.41 -4.68 4.93
C TYR A 158 13.85 -3.27 5.02
N TYR A 159 14.16 -2.55 6.10
CA TYR A 159 13.80 -1.14 6.25
C TYR A 159 14.31 -0.31 5.06
N TYR A 160 15.59 -0.43 4.70
CA TYR A 160 16.17 0.35 3.59
C TYR A 160 15.64 -0.08 2.22
N ILE A 161 15.40 -1.38 2.00
CA ILE A 161 14.81 -1.87 0.75
C ILE A 161 13.39 -1.33 0.59
N ILE A 162 12.57 -1.39 1.65
CA ILE A 162 11.20 -0.87 1.63
C ILE A 162 11.18 0.66 1.55
N LEU A 163 12.13 1.36 2.18
CA LEU A 163 12.31 2.80 1.99
C LEU A 163 12.63 3.13 0.53
N GLY A 164 13.51 2.38 -0.11
CA GLY A 164 13.81 2.50 -1.53
C GLY A 164 12.57 2.28 -2.40
N ALA A 165 11.78 1.25 -2.10
CA ALA A 165 10.51 0.97 -2.79
C ALA A 165 9.49 2.10 -2.59
N LEU A 166 9.37 2.65 -1.38
CA LEU A 166 8.52 3.80 -1.09
C LEU A 166 8.93 5.01 -1.93
N VAL A 167 10.22 5.36 -1.94
CA VAL A 167 10.75 6.47 -2.73
C VAL A 167 10.47 6.26 -4.21
N LEU A 168 10.71 5.05 -4.73
CA LEU A 168 10.41 4.69 -6.12
C LEU A 168 8.92 4.90 -6.45
N ILE A 169 8.01 4.38 -5.61
CA ILE A 169 6.56 4.51 -5.80
C ILE A 169 6.12 5.98 -5.71
N CYS A 170 6.69 6.76 -4.79
CA CYS A 170 6.46 8.20 -4.69
C CYS A 170 6.92 8.95 -5.96
N VAL A 171 8.07 8.59 -6.52
CA VAL A 171 8.58 9.16 -7.78
C VAL A 171 7.65 8.78 -8.93
N ILE A 172 7.25 7.52 -9.05
CA ILE A 172 6.30 7.05 -10.08
C ILE A 172 4.98 7.82 -9.97
N PHE A 173 4.45 7.98 -8.75
CA PHE A 173 3.24 8.76 -8.53
C PHE A 173 3.41 10.22 -8.96
N LEU A 174 4.54 10.86 -8.64
CA LEU A 174 4.83 12.24 -9.06
C LEU A 174 4.92 12.38 -10.59
N VAL A 175 5.57 11.43 -11.25
CA VAL A 175 5.66 11.38 -12.71
C VAL A 175 4.26 11.24 -13.31
N ILE A 176 3.46 10.30 -12.81
CA ILE A 176 2.06 10.12 -13.24
C ILE A 176 1.26 11.40 -13.03
N GLN A 177 1.34 11.99 -11.83
CA GLN A 177 0.58 13.17 -11.45
C GLN A 177 0.85 14.38 -12.36
N LYS A 178 2.10 14.52 -12.85
CA LYS A 178 2.51 15.60 -13.75
C LYS A 178 2.41 15.24 -15.24
N SER A 179 2.17 13.98 -15.57
CA SER A 179 2.01 13.51 -16.95
C SER A 179 0.60 13.77 -17.50
N ALA A 180 0.44 13.59 -18.82
CA ALA A 180 -0.87 13.63 -19.47
C ALA A 180 -1.87 12.64 -18.85
N LEU A 181 -1.40 11.48 -18.37
CA LEU A 181 -2.25 10.50 -17.69
C LEU A 181 -2.83 11.06 -16.39
N GLY A 182 -2.03 11.78 -15.61
CA GLY A 182 -2.49 12.43 -14.37
C GLY A 182 -3.53 13.52 -14.63
N TYR A 183 -3.35 14.35 -15.66
CA TYR A 183 -4.34 15.36 -16.05
C TYR A 183 -5.65 14.73 -16.51
N ARG A 184 -5.59 13.66 -17.32
CA ARG A 184 -6.77 12.90 -17.74
C ARG A 184 -7.49 12.26 -16.54
N LEU A 185 -6.77 11.66 -15.60
CA LEU A 185 -7.36 11.08 -14.39
C LEU A 185 -8.09 12.13 -13.54
N ARG A 186 -7.51 13.33 -13.39
CA ARG A 186 -8.14 14.43 -12.66
C ARG A 186 -9.41 14.93 -13.34
N ALA A 187 -9.39 15.05 -14.67
CA ALA A 187 -10.60 15.40 -15.43
C ALA A 187 -11.71 14.34 -15.24
N VAL A 188 -11.35 13.05 -15.33
CA VAL A 188 -12.26 11.93 -15.08
C VAL A 188 -12.80 11.92 -13.66
N LYS A 189 -12.00 12.33 -12.68
CA LYS A 189 -12.39 12.44 -11.27
C LYS A 189 -13.43 13.54 -11.03
N GLU A 190 -13.35 14.66 -11.74
CA GLU A 190 -14.30 15.76 -11.62
C GLU A 190 -15.63 15.44 -12.30
N ASN A 191 -15.59 15.10 -13.59
CA ASN A 191 -16.78 14.71 -14.34
C ASN A 191 -16.39 13.76 -15.50
N PRO A 192 -16.71 12.45 -15.39
CA PRO A 192 -16.39 11.47 -16.43
C PRO A 192 -17.05 11.80 -17.77
N ASP A 193 -18.33 12.20 -17.75
CA ASP A 193 -19.11 12.44 -18.95
C ASP A 193 -18.56 13.69 -19.69
N ALA A 194 -18.16 14.73 -18.95
CA ALA A 194 -17.52 15.92 -19.54
C ALA A 194 -16.11 15.63 -20.08
N ALA A 195 -15.35 14.76 -19.42
CA ALA A 195 -14.03 14.33 -19.89
C ALA A 195 -14.12 13.60 -21.25
N GLU A 196 -15.17 12.81 -21.46
CA GLU A 196 -15.42 12.11 -22.74
C GLU A 196 -15.72 13.09 -23.87
N VAL A 197 -16.49 14.15 -23.60
CA VAL A 197 -16.80 15.20 -24.61
C VAL A 197 -15.54 15.89 -25.14
N VAL A 198 -14.54 16.10 -24.28
CA VAL A 198 -13.23 16.67 -24.69
C VAL A 198 -12.24 15.62 -25.22
N GLY A 199 -12.70 14.40 -25.48
CA GLY A 199 -11.93 13.34 -26.15
C GLY A 199 -11.07 12.46 -25.23
N VAL A 200 -11.30 12.47 -23.91
CA VAL A 200 -10.61 11.56 -22.99
C VAL A 200 -11.29 10.20 -22.98
N ASP A 201 -10.57 9.16 -23.42
CA ASP A 201 -11.01 7.77 -23.22
C ASP A 201 -10.89 7.38 -21.73
N THR A 202 -12.00 7.50 -21.00
CA THR A 202 -12.06 7.25 -19.56
C THR A 202 -11.73 5.81 -19.20
N THR A 203 -12.11 4.86 -20.08
CA THR A 203 -11.90 3.44 -19.88
C THR A 203 -10.41 3.12 -19.94
N ARG A 204 -9.71 3.52 -21.01
CA ARG A 204 -8.27 3.29 -21.14
C ARG A 204 -7.46 3.94 -20.03
N VAL A 205 -7.82 5.17 -19.65
CA VAL A 205 -7.10 5.93 -18.62
C VAL A 205 -7.24 5.24 -17.26
N LYS A 206 -8.44 4.80 -16.89
CA LYS A 206 -8.66 4.07 -15.63
C LYS A 206 -8.01 2.69 -15.63
N ILE A 207 -8.07 1.93 -16.74
CA ILE A 207 -7.39 0.63 -16.88
C ILE A 207 -5.88 0.82 -16.68
N THR A 208 -5.28 1.82 -17.34
CA THR A 208 -3.84 2.08 -17.22
C THR A 208 -3.45 2.41 -15.77
N ALA A 209 -4.25 3.24 -15.09
CA ALA A 209 -4.02 3.55 -13.67
C ALA A 209 -4.13 2.31 -12.78
N ALA A 210 -5.13 1.44 -13.03
CA ALA A 210 -5.33 0.20 -12.29
C ALA A 210 -4.19 -0.79 -12.48
N VAL A 211 -3.71 -0.96 -13.71
CA VAL A 211 -2.58 -1.84 -14.05
C VAL A 211 -1.31 -1.38 -13.36
N ILE A 212 -0.99 -0.08 -13.40
CA ILE A 212 0.20 0.46 -12.72
C ILE A 212 0.08 0.28 -11.20
N SER A 213 -1.07 0.62 -10.63
CA SER A 213 -1.32 0.46 -9.19
C SER A 213 -1.17 -0.99 -8.74
N ALA A 214 -1.73 -1.93 -9.49
CA ALA A 214 -1.65 -3.36 -9.21
C ALA A 214 -0.23 -3.89 -9.30
N ALA A 215 0.52 -3.51 -10.34
CA ALA A 215 1.92 -3.90 -10.49
C ALA A 215 2.75 -3.44 -9.27
N LEU A 216 2.64 -2.17 -8.88
CA LEU A 216 3.35 -1.63 -7.71
C LEU A 216 2.92 -2.31 -6.41
N THR A 217 1.64 -2.63 -6.27
CA THR A 217 1.09 -3.34 -5.10
C THR A 217 1.68 -4.75 -4.98
N ALA A 218 1.85 -5.45 -6.09
CA ALA A 218 2.45 -6.80 -6.10
C ALA A 218 3.94 -6.79 -5.73
N LEU A 219 4.68 -5.74 -6.10
CA LEU A 219 6.07 -5.57 -5.64
C LEU A 219 6.13 -5.56 -4.11
N LEU A 220 5.22 -4.81 -3.47
CA LEU A 220 5.14 -4.73 -2.01
C LEU A 220 4.72 -6.04 -1.36
N GLY A 221 3.87 -6.84 -2.03
CA GLY A 221 3.53 -8.19 -1.57
C GLY A 221 4.74 -9.12 -1.52
N THR A 222 5.64 -9.01 -2.50
CA THR A 222 6.91 -9.76 -2.50
C THR A 222 7.80 -9.33 -1.33
N LEU A 223 7.97 -8.02 -1.12
CA LEU A 223 8.76 -7.50 -0.02
C LEU A 223 8.19 -7.90 1.35
N TYR A 224 6.87 -7.92 1.49
CA TYR A 224 6.21 -8.40 2.69
C TYR A 224 6.50 -9.88 2.96
N ALA A 225 6.36 -10.75 1.95
CA ALA A 225 6.67 -12.17 2.08
C ALA A 225 8.13 -12.42 2.53
N GLN A 226 9.09 -11.71 1.93
CA GLN A 226 10.51 -11.81 2.29
C GLN A 226 10.82 -11.21 3.67
N PHE A 227 10.00 -10.27 4.14
CA PHE A 227 10.14 -9.66 5.45
C PHE A 227 9.54 -10.52 6.57
N THR A 228 8.39 -11.15 6.35
CA THR A 228 7.70 -11.95 7.37
C THR A 228 8.16 -13.41 7.40
N TYR A 229 8.81 -13.91 6.35
CA TYR A 229 9.24 -15.30 6.15
C TYR A 229 8.13 -16.35 6.17
N PHE A 230 6.91 -15.97 6.53
CA PHE A 230 5.73 -16.81 6.53
C PHE A 230 4.51 -15.94 6.27
N PHE A 231 3.56 -16.48 5.51
CA PHE A 231 2.25 -15.89 5.34
C PHE A 231 1.22 -16.94 4.96
N ASP A 232 -0.01 -16.72 5.38
CA ASP A 232 -1.19 -17.49 4.97
C ASP A 232 -2.05 -16.69 3.96
N PRO A 233 -3.05 -17.32 3.32
CA PRO A 233 -3.94 -16.61 2.40
C PRO A 233 -4.66 -15.40 3.02
N GLU A 234 -5.03 -15.44 4.30
CA GLU A 234 -5.74 -14.36 4.98
C GLU A 234 -4.83 -13.14 5.18
N ALA A 235 -3.55 -13.36 5.50
CA ALA A 235 -2.57 -12.30 5.71
C ALA A 235 -2.32 -11.45 4.45
N VAL A 236 -2.30 -12.07 3.27
CA VAL A 236 -1.91 -11.38 2.01
C VAL A 236 -3.09 -11.02 1.11
N PHE A 237 -4.18 -11.78 1.15
CA PHE A 237 -5.42 -11.48 0.41
C PHE A 237 -6.51 -10.86 1.29
N GLY A 238 -6.25 -10.68 2.59
CA GLY A 238 -7.19 -10.11 3.55
C GLY A 238 -7.65 -8.71 3.15
N ILE A 239 -8.95 -8.57 2.90
CA ILE A 239 -9.56 -7.31 2.46
C ILE A 239 -9.35 -6.22 3.52
N VAL A 240 -9.60 -6.53 4.80
CA VAL A 240 -9.46 -5.56 5.89
C VAL A 240 -7.99 -5.24 6.13
N ALA A 241 -7.14 -6.27 6.21
CA ALA A 241 -5.72 -6.15 6.55
C ALA A 241 -4.91 -5.37 5.51
N ILE A 242 -5.26 -5.51 4.21
CA ILE A 242 -4.50 -4.94 3.10
C ILE A 242 -5.29 -3.84 2.37
N SER A 243 -6.39 -4.19 1.70
CA SER A 243 -7.13 -3.24 0.84
C SER A 243 -7.74 -2.07 1.59
N VAL A 244 -8.52 -2.36 2.64
CA VAL A 244 -9.20 -1.33 3.43
C VAL A 244 -8.18 -0.49 4.19
N ARG A 245 -7.16 -1.13 4.78
CA ARG A 245 -6.07 -0.43 5.46
C ARG A 245 -5.34 0.54 4.53
N ALA A 246 -4.99 0.11 3.32
CA ALA A 246 -4.36 0.99 2.32
C ALA A 246 -5.25 2.14 1.89
N ALA A 247 -6.54 1.87 1.67
CA ALA A 247 -7.53 2.89 1.31
C ALA A 247 -7.69 3.92 2.43
N ILE A 248 -7.85 3.49 3.68
CA ILE A 248 -7.97 4.36 4.86
C ILE A 248 -6.72 5.21 5.02
N ILE A 249 -5.52 4.62 4.92
CA ILE A 249 -4.25 5.36 4.98
C ILE A 249 -4.20 6.49 3.94
N ALA A 250 -4.60 6.20 2.70
CA ALA A 250 -4.60 7.21 1.64
C ALA A 250 -5.71 8.25 1.81
N ILE A 251 -6.92 7.83 2.17
CA ILE A 251 -8.10 8.70 2.34
C ILE A 251 -7.93 9.63 3.54
N LEU A 252 -7.71 9.07 4.74
CA LEU A 252 -7.47 9.85 5.95
C LEU A 252 -6.19 10.66 5.81
N GLY A 253 -5.16 10.14 5.16
CA GLY A 253 -3.94 10.89 4.90
C GLY A 253 -4.16 12.12 4.02
N GLY A 254 -4.97 12.00 2.96
CA GLY A 254 -5.25 13.06 2.00
C GLY A 254 -5.14 12.55 0.56
N ALA A 255 -6.20 11.90 0.09
CA ALA A 255 -6.22 11.23 -1.21
C ALA A 255 -5.95 12.19 -2.39
N GLY A 256 -5.19 11.72 -3.38
CA GLY A 256 -4.78 12.48 -4.56
C GLY A 256 -3.53 13.34 -4.37
N THR A 257 -2.93 13.35 -3.18
CA THR A 257 -1.69 14.07 -2.87
C THR A 257 -0.52 13.12 -2.61
N LEU A 258 0.72 13.59 -2.78
CA LEU A 258 1.92 12.81 -2.45
C LEU A 258 2.09 12.61 -0.94
N ALA A 259 1.81 13.66 -0.16
CA ALA A 259 2.05 13.63 1.29
C ALA A 259 0.93 12.89 2.05
N GLY A 260 -0.24 12.70 1.46
CA GLY A 260 -1.38 12.06 2.10
C GLY A 260 -1.07 10.65 2.61
N PRO A 261 -0.79 9.67 1.72
CA PRO A 261 -0.48 8.29 2.14
C PRO A 261 0.70 8.18 3.11
N LEU A 262 1.71 9.05 2.96
CA LEU A 262 2.84 9.13 3.89
C LEU A 262 2.35 9.48 5.30
N ILE A 263 1.69 10.63 5.46
CA ILE A 263 1.18 11.08 6.77
C ILE A 263 0.18 10.06 7.34
N GLY A 264 -0.71 9.53 6.51
CA GLY A 264 -1.68 8.53 6.93
C GLY A 264 -1.00 7.29 7.54
N ALA A 265 0.03 6.75 6.88
CA ALA A 265 0.72 5.57 7.37
C ALA A 265 1.50 5.84 8.66
N PHE A 266 2.23 6.96 8.72
CA PHE A 266 3.01 7.35 9.90
C PHE A 266 2.16 7.64 11.14
N VAL A 267 0.87 7.91 10.98
CA VAL A 267 -0.08 8.05 12.10
C VAL A 267 -0.76 6.72 12.40
N ILE A 268 -1.35 6.08 11.39
CA ILE A 268 -2.24 4.94 11.57
C ILE A 268 -1.47 3.68 11.96
N VAL A 269 -0.34 3.38 11.31
CA VAL A 269 0.38 2.11 11.50
C VAL A 269 1.03 2.02 12.89
N PRO A 270 1.81 3.01 13.37
CA PRO A 270 2.37 2.95 14.72
C PRO A 270 1.31 2.92 15.81
N LEU A 271 0.18 3.62 15.60
CA LEU A 271 -0.94 3.63 16.54
C LEU A 271 -1.60 2.25 16.64
N GLU A 272 -1.82 1.59 15.51
CA GLU A 272 -2.35 0.23 15.46
C GLU A 272 -1.39 -0.78 16.09
N GLU A 273 -0.08 -0.67 15.81
CA GLU A 273 0.95 -1.52 16.42
C GLU A 273 1.05 -1.31 17.93
N PHE A 274 0.98 -0.07 18.40
CA PHE A 274 0.96 0.22 19.83
C PHE A 274 -0.31 -0.35 20.51
N ALA A 275 -1.47 -0.22 19.87
CA ALA A 275 -2.71 -0.81 20.36
C ALA A 275 -2.62 -2.34 20.41
N ASN A 276 -2.05 -2.98 19.39
CA ASN A 276 -1.76 -4.42 19.39
C ASN A 276 -0.80 -4.79 20.53
N ALA A 277 0.33 -4.10 20.68
CA ALA A 277 1.31 -4.39 21.73
C ALA A 277 0.71 -4.26 23.15
N ALA A 278 -0.17 -3.27 23.38
CA ALA A 278 -0.76 -3.02 24.69
C ALA A 278 -1.97 -3.90 25.03
N LEU A 279 -2.75 -4.33 24.02
CA LEU A 279 -4.08 -4.92 24.22
C LEU A 279 -4.19 -6.38 23.76
N SER A 280 -3.33 -6.85 22.84
CA SER A 280 -3.42 -8.21 22.29
C SER A 280 -3.20 -9.29 23.36
N SER A 281 -2.51 -8.98 24.46
CA SER A 281 -2.30 -9.90 25.59
C SER A 281 -3.52 -10.01 26.52
N ARG A 282 -4.51 -9.12 26.40
CA ARG A 282 -5.66 -9.07 27.31
C ARG A 282 -6.88 -9.83 26.80
N ALA A 283 -7.20 -9.69 25.51
CA ALA A 283 -8.30 -10.42 24.88
C ALA A 283 -8.15 -10.40 23.36
N ALA A 284 -8.47 -11.53 22.70
CA ALA A 284 -8.50 -11.62 21.24
C ALA A 284 -9.54 -10.64 20.68
N GLY A 285 -9.14 -9.84 19.68
CA GLY A 285 -10.01 -8.86 19.01
C GLY A 285 -10.13 -7.49 19.69
N LEU A 286 -9.59 -7.31 20.90
CA LEU A 286 -9.66 -6.02 21.60
C LEU A 286 -8.86 -4.93 20.88
N SER A 287 -7.72 -5.28 20.30
CA SER A 287 -6.92 -4.35 19.50
C SER A 287 -7.65 -3.92 18.21
N GLN A 288 -8.35 -4.84 17.53
CA GLN A 288 -9.20 -4.49 16.38
C GLN A 288 -10.36 -3.57 16.77
N LEU A 289 -10.99 -3.79 17.93
CA LEU A 289 -12.06 -2.91 18.42
C LEU A 289 -11.54 -1.50 18.72
N VAL A 290 -10.40 -1.38 19.40
CA VAL A 290 -9.77 -0.09 19.67
C VAL A 290 -9.33 0.58 18.37
N PHE A 291 -8.81 -0.16 17.40
CA PHE A 291 -8.51 0.37 16.07
C PHE A 291 -9.75 0.93 15.37
N GLY A 292 -10.87 0.21 15.38
CA GLY A 292 -12.15 0.69 14.84
C GLY A 292 -12.63 1.97 15.51
N LEU A 293 -12.56 2.04 16.85
CA LEU A 293 -12.92 3.24 17.61
C LEU A 293 -11.98 4.42 17.30
N MET A 294 -10.68 4.18 17.17
CA MET A 294 -9.71 5.21 16.79
C MET A 294 -9.98 5.76 15.38
N LEU A 295 -10.32 4.89 14.43
CA LEU A 295 -10.72 5.32 13.08
C LEU A 295 -11.98 6.18 13.12
N ILE A 296 -13.00 5.78 13.89
CA ILE A 296 -14.22 6.58 14.08
C ILE A 296 -13.86 7.96 14.66
N ALA A 297 -13.00 8.00 15.68
CA ALA A 297 -12.56 9.26 16.28
C ALA A 297 -11.83 10.16 15.27
N ILE A 298 -10.91 9.62 14.47
CA ILE A 298 -10.19 10.40 13.45
C ILE A 298 -11.15 10.96 12.40
N ILE A 299 -12.12 10.15 11.94
CA ILE A 299 -13.12 10.57 10.95
C ILE A 299 -14.03 11.67 11.52
N LEU A 300 -14.42 11.57 12.79
CA LEU A 300 -15.26 12.57 13.48
C LEU A 300 -14.51 13.88 13.71
N ILE A 301 -13.20 13.82 14.01
CA ILE A 301 -12.40 15.01 14.29
C ILE A 301 -12.05 15.76 13.01
N GLU A 302 -11.64 15.08 11.93
CA GLU A 302 -11.26 15.74 10.68
C GLU A 302 -11.67 14.92 9.44
N PRO A 303 -12.90 15.12 8.93
CA PRO A 303 -13.40 14.41 7.75
C PRO A 303 -12.69 14.84 6.44
N ARG A 304 -11.90 15.92 6.46
CA ARG A 304 -11.13 16.41 5.30
C ARG A 304 -9.74 15.79 5.17
N GLY A 305 -9.35 14.95 6.13
CA GLY A 305 -8.06 14.25 6.16
C GLY A 305 -6.97 14.96 6.97
N LEU A 306 -6.05 14.16 7.50
CA LEU A 306 -4.93 14.51 8.39
C LEU A 306 -3.98 15.55 7.78
N LEU A 307 -3.78 15.54 6.45
CA LEU A 307 -2.95 16.54 5.78
C LEU A 307 -3.50 17.98 5.96
N VAL A 308 -4.82 18.14 6.09
CA VAL A 308 -5.45 19.44 6.35
C VAL A 308 -5.13 19.91 7.77
N LEU A 309 -5.21 19.02 8.77
CA LEU A 309 -4.81 19.32 10.15
C LEU A 309 -3.35 19.78 10.26
N VAL A 310 -2.43 19.05 9.62
CA VAL A 310 -1.00 19.41 9.62
C VAL A 310 -0.78 20.76 8.96
N SER A 311 -1.44 21.01 7.81
CA SER A 311 -1.32 22.29 7.10
C SER A 311 -1.88 23.48 7.91
N ASN A 312 -3.01 23.30 8.60
CA ASN A 312 -3.63 24.31 9.45
C ASN A 312 -2.80 24.58 10.71
N GLY A 313 -2.22 23.56 11.32
CA GLY A 313 -1.30 23.69 12.45
C GLY A 313 -0.05 24.50 12.09
N ILE A 314 0.58 24.19 10.95
CA ILE A 314 1.74 24.92 10.44
C ILE A 314 1.36 26.38 10.11
N ALA A 315 0.18 26.62 9.54
CA ALA A 315 -0.31 27.96 9.24
C ALA A 315 -0.56 28.80 10.51
N ARG A 316 -1.08 28.20 11.59
CA ARG A 316 -1.28 28.84 12.90
C ARG A 316 0.06 29.19 13.56
N LEU A 317 1.02 28.28 13.56
CA LEU A 317 2.38 28.53 14.09
C LEU A 317 3.12 29.63 13.33
N ARG A 318 2.87 29.75 12.02
CA ARG A 318 3.46 30.80 11.18
C ARG A 318 2.79 32.17 11.37
N LYS A 319 1.52 32.22 11.79
CA LYS A 319 0.84 33.46 12.22
C LYS A 319 1.31 33.92 13.60
N GLY A 320 1.52 32.99 14.54
CA GLY A 320 2.01 33.31 15.90
C GLY A 320 3.46 33.79 15.96
N ARG A 321 4.25 33.63 14.90
CA ARG A 321 5.65 34.11 14.79
C ARG A 321 5.78 35.48 14.11
N LYS A 322 4.65 36.10 13.75
CA LYS A 322 4.55 37.42 13.09
C LYS A 322 3.78 38.46 13.92
N GLY A 323 3.34 38.10 15.14
CA GLY A 323 2.87 39.03 16.16
C GLY A 323 3.89 39.08 17.29
#